data_AF-A0A7Y3L746-F1
#
_entry.id   AF-A0A7Y3L746-F1
#
_cell.length_a   1.000
_cell.length_b   1.000
_cell.length_c   1.000
_cell.angle_alpha   90.00
_cell.angle_beta   90.00
_cell.angle_gamma   90.00
#
_symmetry.space_group_name_H-M   'P 1'
#
loop_
_entity.id
_entity.type
_entity.pdbx_description
1 polymer ?
#
loop_
_entity_poly.entity_id
_entity_poly.type
_entity_poly.pdbx_seq_one_letter_code
_entity_poly.pdbx_strand_id
1 'polypeptide(L)'
;MKKRGVVTRQGHLVRSTKWAGLTTGDAVAVDGAKERRQSWVFVAHVTNTQSGEVWIEVRGGRNGEAKSRSFRPELIFPSTAKRGSRITGLSFADAPQLPF
;
A
#
# COMPACT_ATOMS: atom_id res chain seq x y z
N MET A 1 8.11 18.93 -9.18
CA MET A 1 7.92 17.46 -9.14
C MET A 1 7.27 17.01 -10.45
N LYS A 2 7.85 16.04 -11.18
CA LYS A 2 7.18 15.44 -12.36
C LYS A 2 5.90 14.74 -11.88
N LYS A 3 4.74 15.09 -12.46
CA LYS A 3 3.48 14.36 -12.22
C LYS A 3 3.70 12.93 -12.70
N ARG A 4 3.78 11.96 -11.77
CA ARG A 4 3.78 10.54 -12.15
C ARG A 4 2.41 10.23 -12.74
N GLY A 5 2.37 9.57 -13.89
CA GLY A 5 1.12 9.12 -14.50
C GLY A 5 0.36 8.23 -13.51
N VAL A 6 -0.98 8.27 -13.58
CA VAL A 6 -1.84 7.45 -12.72
C VAL A 6 -1.54 5.96 -12.91
N VAL A 7 -1.20 5.57 -14.14
CA VAL A 7 -0.74 4.23 -14.48
C VAL A 7 0.57 4.33 -15.27
N THR A 8 1.51 3.44 -14.99
CA THR A 8 2.74 3.25 -15.75
C THR A 8 2.87 1.77 -16.11
N ARG A 9 3.33 1.48 -17.33
CA ARG A 9 3.54 0.11 -17.82
C ARG A 9 5.01 -0.08 -18.13
N GLN A 10 5.60 -1.19 -17.69
CA GLN A 10 6.97 -1.57 -17.98
C GLN A 10 7.05 -3.09 -18.16
N GLY A 11 7.20 -3.55 -19.41
CA GLY A 11 7.06 -4.97 -19.73
C GLY A 11 5.69 -5.50 -19.28
N HIS A 12 5.68 -6.62 -18.56
CA HIS A 12 4.47 -7.21 -17.98
C HIS A 12 4.01 -6.56 -16.66
N LEU A 13 4.68 -5.49 -16.20
CA LEU A 13 4.30 -4.80 -14.97
C LEU A 13 3.38 -3.62 -15.26
N VAL A 14 2.22 -3.60 -14.60
CA VAL A 14 1.28 -2.48 -14.56
C VAL A 14 1.31 -1.90 -13.16
N ARG A 15 1.75 -0.65 -13.05
CA ARG A 15 1.88 0.07 -11.79
C ARG A 15 0.88 1.23 -11.75
N SER A 16 -0.02 1.23 -10.76
CA SER A 16 -1.05 2.24 -10.55
C SER A 16 -0.81 3.02 -9.26
N THR A 17 -0.89 4.35 -9.32
CA THR A 17 -0.85 5.23 -8.12
C THR A 17 -2.21 5.34 -7.41
N LYS A 18 -3.20 4.55 -7.85
CA LYS A 18 -4.52 4.43 -7.23
C LYS A 18 -4.91 2.97 -7.04
N TRP A 19 -5.50 2.64 -5.90
CA TRP A 19 -6.00 1.29 -5.61
C TRP A 19 -6.93 1.28 -4.40
N ALA A 20 -8.08 0.60 -4.49
CA ALA A 20 -8.99 0.37 -3.37
C ALA A 20 -9.38 1.63 -2.56
N GLY A 21 -9.48 2.79 -3.23
CA GLY A 21 -9.73 4.09 -2.59
C GLY A 21 -8.50 4.93 -2.31
N LEU A 22 -7.33 4.29 -2.25
CA LEU A 22 -6.06 4.94 -1.95
C LEU A 22 -5.50 5.68 -3.17
N THR A 23 -4.82 6.78 -2.88
CA THR A 23 -3.93 7.51 -3.78
C THR A 23 -2.54 7.60 -3.14
N THR A 24 -1.47 7.69 -3.97
CA THR A 24 -0.10 7.86 -3.47
C THR A 24 -0.02 8.94 -2.38
N GLY A 25 0.53 8.58 -1.22
CA GLY A 25 0.67 9.45 -0.06
C GLY A 25 -0.29 9.10 1.09
N ASP A 26 -1.37 8.37 0.82
CA ASP A 26 -2.34 8.01 1.86
C ASP A 26 -1.74 7.10 2.92
N ALA A 27 -2.06 7.38 4.19
CA ALA A 27 -1.55 6.63 5.32
C ALA A 27 -2.20 5.24 5.39
N VAL A 28 -1.38 4.20 5.50
CA VAL A 28 -1.84 2.80 5.61
C VAL A 28 -1.19 2.12 6.82
N ALA A 29 -1.90 1.13 7.37
CA ALA A 29 -1.31 0.18 8.29
C ALA A 29 -0.87 -1.07 7.51
N VAL A 30 0.24 -1.67 7.94
CA VAL A 30 0.75 -2.92 7.38
C VAL A 30 0.79 -3.97 8.48
N ASP A 31 0.12 -5.10 8.26
CA ASP A 31 0.23 -6.26 9.14
C ASP A 31 1.53 -7.02 8.87
N GLY A 32 2.24 -7.43 9.93
CA GLY A 32 3.57 -8.04 9.85
C GLY A 32 4.75 -7.09 10.17
N ALA A 33 4.51 -5.77 10.24
CA ALA A 33 5.47 -4.84 10.82
C ALA A 33 5.44 -4.97 12.35
N LYS A 34 6.30 -5.84 12.93
CA LYS A 34 6.42 -6.08 14.39
C LYS A 34 6.70 -4.82 15.23
N GLU A 35 6.96 -3.68 14.59
CA GLU A 35 7.30 -2.43 15.27
C GLU A 35 6.12 -1.47 15.39
N ARG A 36 5.82 -1.11 16.64
CA ARG A 36 4.77 -0.15 17.02
C ARG A 36 4.98 1.27 16.50
N ARG A 37 6.15 1.61 15.97
CA ARG A 37 6.53 2.98 15.56
C ARG A 37 6.79 3.15 14.07
N GLN A 38 6.37 2.19 13.25
CA GLN A 38 6.48 2.35 11.81
C GLN A 38 5.25 3.06 11.25
N SER A 39 5.51 4.08 10.44
CA SER A 39 4.50 4.75 9.62
C SER A 39 4.73 4.38 8.17
N TRP A 40 3.64 4.14 7.44
CA TRP A 40 3.67 3.76 6.03
C TRP A 40 2.69 4.61 5.26
N VAL A 41 3.10 5.03 4.08
CA VAL A 41 2.23 5.65 3.09
C VAL A 41 2.16 4.77 1.86
N PHE A 42 0.97 4.68 1.28
CA PHE A 42 0.73 3.99 0.02
C PHE A 42 1.50 4.70 -1.10
N VAL A 43 2.14 3.92 -1.97
CA VAL A 43 2.85 4.44 -3.14
C VAL A 43 2.18 3.97 -4.42
N ALA A 44 1.95 2.67 -4.58
CA ALA A 44 1.32 2.11 -5.77
C ALA A 44 0.80 0.69 -5.56
N HIS A 45 -0.17 0.29 -6.37
CA HIS A 45 -0.53 -1.10 -6.62
C HIS A 45 0.16 -1.56 -7.90
N VAL A 46 0.76 -2.74 -7.87
CA VAL A 46 1.46 -3.32 -9.02
C VAL A 46 0.88 -4.69 -9.33
N THR A 47 0.66 -4.93 -10.62
CA THR A 47 0.24 -6.23 -11.15
C THR A 47 1.26 -6.69 -12.18
N ASN A 48 1.77 -7.91 -12.03
CA ASN A 48 2.43 -8.62 -13.10
C ASN A 48 1.37 -9.32 -13.95
N THR A 49 1.13 -8.83 -15.16
CA THR A 49 0.10 -9.36 -16.05
C THR A 49 0.43 -10.73 -16.64
N GLN A 50 1.68 -11.20 -16.51
CA GLN A 50 2.10 -12.52 -16.96
C GLN A 50 1.84 -13.59 -15.90
N SER A 51 2.20 -13.33 -14.63
CA SER A 51 2.00 -14.28 -13.53
C SER A 51 0.68 -14.10 -12.79
N GLY A 52 0.03 -12.96 -12.93
CA GLY A 52 -1.13 -12.57 -12.13
C GLY A 52 -0.78 -12.08 -10.72
N GLU A 53 0.51 -12.04 -10.36
CA GLU A 53 0.94 -11.61 -9.04
C GLU A 53 0.66 -10.12 -8.81
N VAL A 54 0.27 -9.80 -7.58
CA VAL A 54 -0.06 -8.44 -7.16
C VAL A 54 0.66 -8.08 -5.87
N TRP A 55 1.08 -6.83 -5.77
CA TRP A 55 1.65 -6.29 -4.54
C TRP A 55 1.41 -4.79 -4.41
N ILE A 56 1.52 -4.30 -3.19
CA ILE A 56 1.41 -2.91 -2.83
C ILE A 56 2.79 -2.39 -2.45
N GLU A 57 3.22 -1.35 -3.15
CA GLU A 57 4.38 -0.55 -2.76
C GLU A 57 3.97 0.46 -1.70
N VAL A 58 4.73 0.49 -0.60
CA VAL A 58 4.60 1.48 0.47
C VAL A 58 5.95 2.15 0.72
N ARG A 59 5.93 3.34 1.31
CA ARG A 59 7.13 4.05 1.76
C ARG A 59 7.00 4.42 3.23
N GLY A 60 8.10 4.28 3.96
CA GLY A 60 8.17 4.68 5.37
C GLY A 60 9.07 3.75 6.16
N GLY A 61 8.64 3.43 7.37
CA GLY A 61 9.42 2.69 8.37
C GLY A 61 9.51 3.46 9.67
N ARG A 62 10.62 3.25 10.40
CA ARG A 62 10.91 3.97 11.65
C ARG A 62 11.05 5.46 11.41
N ASN A 63 10.90 6.26 12.47
CA ASN A 63 11.18 7.69 12.39
C ASN A 63 12.63 7.92 11.91
N GLY A 64 12.81 8.73 10.86
CA GLY A 64 14.09 8.92 10.17
C GLY A 64 14.38 7.92 9.04
N GLU A 65 13.56 6.88 8.83
CA GLU A 65 13.66 5.96 7.70
C GLU A 65 12.57 6.22 6.65
N ALA A 66 12.97 6.36 5.38
CA ALA A 66 12.06 6.53 4.24
C ALA A 66 12.29 5.44 3.18
N LYS A 67 12.26 4.17 3.59
CA LYS A 67 12.51 3.01 2.71
C LYS A 67 11.23 2.61 1.98
N SER A 68 11.39 2.19 0.73
CA SER A 68 10.31 1.55 -0.05
C SER A 68 10.25 0.07 0.30
N ARG A 69 9.05 -0.49 0.42
CA ARG A 69 8.80 -1.93 0.61
C ARG A 69 7.58 -2.37 -0.20
N SER A 70 7.51 -3.66 -0.47
CA SER A 70 6.37 -4.29 -1.13
C SER A 70 5.72 -5.30 -0.19
N PHE A 71 4.39 -5.30 -0.14
CA PHE A 71 3.60 -6.25 0.64
C PHE A 71 2.48 -6.82 -0.21
N ARG A 72 1.96 -7.98 0.17
CA ARG A 72 0.75 -8.51 -0.46
C ARG A 72 -0.45 -7.62 -0.13
N PRO A 73 -1.46 -7.52 -1.01
CA PRO A 73 -2.63 -6.67 -0.80
C PRO A 73 -3.37 -6.93 0.52
N GLU A 74 -3.44 -8.19 0.96
CA GLU A 74 -4.16 -8.62 2.16
C GLU A 74 -3.49 -8.13 3.45
N LEU A 75 -2.24 -7.65 3.36
CA LEU A 75 -1.49 -7.09 4.49
C LEU A 75 -1.65 -5.58 4.61
N ILE A 76 -2.41 -4.93 3.72
CA ILE A 76 -2.57 -3.47 3.69
C ILE A 76 -3.96 -3.11 4.22
N PHE A 77 -3.97 -2.32 5.29
CA PHE A 77 -5.16 -1.96 6.05
C PHE A 77 -5.31 -0.44 6.14
N PRO A 78 -6.53 0.06 6.41
CA PRO A 78 -6.72 1.45 6.82
C PRO A 78 -5.82 1.78 8.00
N SER A 79 -5.22 2.97 8.02
CA SER A 79 -4.36 3.41 9.14
C SER A 79 -5.09 3.37 10.49
N THR A 80 -6.41 3.58 10.48
CA THR A 80 -7.31 3.50 11.64
C THR A 80 -7.56 2.08 12.14
N ALA A 81 -7.26 1.04 11.34
CA ALA A 81 -7.47 -0.35 11.73
C ALA A 81 -6.44 -0.87 12.74
N LYS A 82 -5.35 -0.12 12.99
CA LYS A 82 -4.28 -0.50 13.91
C LYS A 82 -4.51 0.08 15.30
N ARG A 83 -4.76 -0.79 16.28
CA ARG A 83 -4.81 -0.45 17.72
C ARG A 83 -3.56 -1.00 18.41
N GLY A 84 -2.55 -0.14 18.57
CA GLY A 84 -1.25 -0.54 19.11
C GLY A 84 -0.50 -1.49 18.17
N SER A 85 -0.31 -2.74 18.60
CA SER A 85 0.32 -3.80 17.77
C SER A 85 -0.70 -4.71 17.07
N ARG A 86 -2.00 -4.52 17.29
CA ARG A 86 -3.06 -5.39 16.75
C ARG A 86 -3.79 -4.71 15.59
N ILE A 87 -4.06 -5.46 14.53
CA ILE A 87 -4.97 -5.08 13.46
C ILE A 87 -6.38 -5.54 13.81
N THR A 88 -7.36 -4.64 13.67
CA THR A 88 -8.76 -4.83 14.11
C THR A 88 -9.79 -4.49 13.04
N GLY A 89 -9.38 -4.42 11.77
CA GLY A 89 -10.27 -4.14 10.63
C GLY A 89 -9.96 -5.05 9.43
N LEU A 90 -10.71 -4.86 8.35
CA LEU A 90 -10.50 -5.56 7.08
C LEU A 90 -9.39 -4.91 6.26
N SER A 91 -8.72 -5.73 5.44
CA SER A 91 -7.74 -5.24 4.48
C SER A 91 -8.43 -4.45 3.37
N PHE A 92 -7.67 -3.61 2.66
CA PHE A 92 -8.19 -2.94 1.46
C PHE A 92 -8.46 -3.94 0.30
N ALA A 93 -7.88 -5.14 0.34
CA ALA A 93 -8.18 -6.19 -0.62
C ALA A 93 -9.60 -6.76 -0.41
N ASP A 94 -10.02 -6.89 0.86
CA ASP A 94 -11.33 -7.44 1.22
C ASP A 94 -12.43 -6.37 1.28
N ALA A 95 -12.09 -5.14 1.69
CA ALA A 95 -13.01 -4.02 1.83
C ALA A 95 -12.46 -2.75 1.16
N PRO A 96 -12.53 -2.64 -0.17
CA PRO A 96 -12.11 -1.44 -0.90
C PRO A 96 -12.91 -0.20 -0.46
N GLN A 97 -12.22 0.92 -0.22
CA GLN A 97 -12.86 2.20 0.13
C GLN A 97 -13.07 3.04 -1.13
N LEU A 98 -13.98 2.61 -2.00
CA LEU A 98 -14.25 3.34 -3.23
C LEU A 98 -14.81 4.74 -2.90
N PRO A 99 -14.37 5.80 -3.61
CA PRO A 99 -15.02 7.10 -3.47
C PRO A 99 -16.50 6.96 -3.85
N PHE A 100 -17.37 7.47 -2.97
CA PHE A 100 -18.79 7.67 -3.24
C PHE A 100 -19.01 8.84 -4.20
#